data_AF-A0A3C1PAD3-F1
#
_entry.id   AF-A0A3C1PAD3-F1
#
_cell.length_a   1.000
_cell.length_b   1.000
_cell.length_c   1.000
_cell.angle_alpha   90.00
_cell.angle_beta   90.00
_cell.angle_gamma   90.00
#
_symmetry.space_group_name_H-M   'P 1'
#
loop_
_entity.id
_entity.type
_entity.pdbx_description
1 polymer ?
#
loop_
_entity_poly.entity_id
_entity_poly.type
_entity_poly.pdbx_seq_one_letter_code
_entity_poly.pdbx_strand_id
1 'polypeptide(L)'
;MELNADDIISCVKVVTGDVLAKFNTTGTLTQKYQARLKRRNRKLELIAEEDTMVLQPFVFPDFNLALVESPINHPAAGQLLPIRQIFEQLSKLIGTSFADTGHDQDRKRGDELHRIVCQNLGYKKYQDDGQFPDIRHQLIEIKLQTSPTIDLGLVCPDSTEPLDIPQIEQQQVRHCDVRYALFYAKTDGETVTLTHFFLTTGEKFFNRFPQCKGKTLNKKLQIPLPRNFFSN
;
A
#
# COMPACT_ATOMS: atom_id res chain seq x y z
N MET A 1 -25.82 -9.44 10.24
CA MET A 1 -26.09 -8.54 11.37
C MET A 1 -26.49 -7.21 10.77
N GLU A 2 -27.58 -6.63 11.26
CA GLU A 2 -28.02 -5.29 10.91
C GLU A 2 -27.77 -4.37 12.12
N LEU A 3 -27.32 -3.15 11.85
CA LEU A 3 -27.13 -2.09 12.83
C LEU A 3 -28.21 -1.03 12.59
N ASN A 4 -28.74 -0.45 13.67
CA ASN A 4 -29.60 0.73 13.57
C ASN A 4 -28.77 2.02 13.40
N ALA A 5 -29.45 3.17 13.36
CA ALA A 5 -28.80 4.48 13.18
C ALA A 5 -27.86 4.88 14.34
N ASP A 6 -27.95 4.21 15.49
CA ASP A 6 -27.13 4.46 16.68
C ASP A 6 -26.01 3.41 16.84
N ASP A 7 -25.67 2.67 15.76
CA ASP A 7 -24.69 1.56 15.75
C ASP A 7 -25.00 0.42 16.73
N ILE A 8 -26.27 0.27 17.14
CA ILE A 8 -26.74 -0.83 17.98
C ILE A 8 -27.20 -1.97 17.07
N ILE A 9 -26.83 -3.20 17.42
CA ILE A 9 -27.27 -4.41 16.74
C ILE A 9 -28.80 -4.53 16.82
N SER A 10 -29.48 -4.29 15.69
CA SER A 10 -30.94 -4.38 15.57
C SER A 10 -31.39 -5.81 15.29
N CYS A 11 -30.60 -6.57 14.53
CA CYS A 11 -30.95 -7.92 14.11
C CYS A 11 -29.71 -8.81 13.90
N VAL A 12 -29.78 -10.04 14.43
CA VAL A 12 -28.82 -11.11 14.15
C VAL A 12 -29.57 -12.27 13.51
N LYS A 13 -29.22 -12.59 12.26
CA LYS A 13 -29.74 -13.75 11.53
C LYS A 13 -28.65 -14.78 11.39
N VAL A 14 -28.84 -15.95 11.98
CA VAL A 14 -27.93 -17.11 11.86
C VAL A 14 -28.40 -17.93 10.67
N VAL A 15 -27.52 -18.13 9.70
CA VAL A 15 -27.83 -18.87 8.46
C VAL A 15 -26.78 -19.95 8.24
N THR A 16 -27.19 -21.03 7.58
CA THR A 16 -26.31 -22.12 7.18
C THR A 16 -25.56 -21.80 5.89
N GLY A 17 -24.46 -22.51 5.64
CA GLY A 17 -23.58 -22.24 4.49
C GLY A 17 -24.25 -22.43 3.12
N ASP A 18 -25.22 -23.34 3.02
CA ASP A 18 -26.02 -23.59 1.82
C ASP A 18 -26.97 -22.44 1.49
N VAL A 19 -27.48 -21.73 2.50
CA VAL A 19 -28.31 -20.53 2.31
C VAL A 19 -27.45 -19.37 1.83
N LEU A 20 -26.25 -19.19 2.40
CA LEU A 20 -25.29 -18.18 1.96
C LEU A 20 -24.77 -18.43 0.53
N ALA A 21 -24.56 -19.69 0.16
CA ALA A 21 -24.05 -20.07 -1.16
C ALA A 21 -24.96 -19.61 -2.31
N LYS A 22 -26.27 -19.52 -2.10
CA LYS A 22 -27.24 -19.03 -3.11
C LYS A 22 -27.08 -17.54 -3.45
N PHE A 23 -26.47 -16.76 -2.56
CA PHE A 23 -26.22 -15.34 -2.74
C PHE A 23 -24.83 -15.05 -3.32
N ASN A 24 -24.02 -16.09 -3.55
CA ASN A 24 -22.69 -15.96 -4.14
C ASN A 24 -22.80 -15.73 -5.67
N THR A 25 -23.15 -14.51 -6.06
CA THR A 25 -23.27 -14.10 -7.47
C THR A 25 -21.95 -13.66 -8.10
N THR A 26 -20.92 -13.42 -7.29
CA THR A 26 -19.65 -12.86 -7.73
C THR A 26 -18.69 -13.93 -8.26
N GLY A 27 -18.69 -15.14 -7.68
CA GLY A 27 -17.87 -16.28 -8.11
C GLY A 27 -16.34 -16.10 -7.97
N THR A 28 -15.86 -14.87 -7.88
CA THR A 28 -14.45 -14.49 -7.86
C THR A 28 -13.97 -14.43 -6.42
N LEU A 29 -13.18 -15.45 -6.04
CA LEU A 29 -12.39 -15.42 -4.82
C LEU A 29 -11.36 -14.29 -4.95
N THR A 30 -11.53 -13.21 -4.18
CA THR A 30 -10.51 -12.16 -4.11
C THR A 30 -9.42 -12.63 -3.15
N GLN A 31 -8.20 -12.69 -3.67
CA GLN A 31 -7.02 -13.04 -2.89
C GLN A 31 -6.37 -11.77 -2.38
N LYS A 32 -6.17 -11.69 -1.07
CA LYS A 32 -5.34 -10.63 -0.48
C LYS A 32 -3.99 -11.18 -0.05
N TYR A 33 -2.94 -10.48 -0.44
CA TYR A 33 -1.59 -10.76 -0.01
C TYR A 33 -1.32 -10.06 1.33
N GLN A 34 -0.65 -10.77 2.24
CA GLN A 34 -0.25 -10.23 3.53
C GLN A 34 1.18 -10.66 3.86
N ALA A 35 1.89 -9.83 4.60
CA ALA A 35 3.24 -10.12 5.07
C ALA A 35 3.39 -9.77 6.55
N ARG A 36 4.46 -10.25 7.18
CA ARG A 36 4.78 -9.94 8.59
C ARG A 36 5.98 -9.04 8.70
N LEU A 37 5.80 -7.93 9.42
CA LEU A 37 6.86 -7.07 9.89
C LEU A 37 7.35 -7.53 11.26
N LYS A 38 8.50 -8.21 11.27
CA LYS A 38 9.26 -8.44 12.52
C LYS A 38 10.08 -7.19 12.83
N ARG A 39 9.74 -6.49 13.92
CA ARG A 39 10.50 -5.33 14.39
C ARG A 39 11.90 -5.75 14.85
N ARG A 40 12.90 -5.05 14.35
CA ARG A 40 14.30 -5.12 14.82
C ARG A 40 14.64 -3.78 15.47
N ASN A 41 15.78 -3.67 16.14
CA ASN A 41 16.21 -2.42 16.78
C ASN A 41 16.54 -1.30 15.77
N ARG A 42 16.78 -1.64 14.50
CA ARG A 42 17.12 -0.67 13.46
C ARG A 42 15.87 0.09 13.00
N LYS A 43 15.88 1.41 13.16
CA LYS A 43 14.77 2.31 12.77
C LYS A 43 14.65 2.53 11.27
N LEU A 44 15.78 2.56 10.56
CA LEU A 44 15.83 2.83 9.11
C LEU A 44 16.40 1.62 8.39
N GLU A 45 15.72 1.07 7.40
CA GLU A 45 16.21 -0.09 6.66
C GLU A 45 16.01 0.09 5.15
N LEU A 46 17.11 0.23 4.42
CA LEU A 46 17.13 0.01 2.97
C LEU A 46 17.44 -1.48 2.74
N ILE A 47 16.50 -2.21 2.14
CA ILE A 47 16.60 -3.66 1.91
C ILE A 47 17.25 -3.94 0.55
N ALA A 48 16.91 -3.15 -0.46
CA ALA A 48 17.48 -3.22 -1.79
C ALA A 48 18.39 -1.99 -1.96
N GLU A 49 19.69 -2.20 -2.16
CA GLU A 49 20.65 -1.09 -2.27
C GLU A 49 20.53 -0.32 -3.59
N GLU A 50 19.95 -0.96 -4.61
CA GLU A 50 19.76 -0.46 -5.96
C GLU A 50 18.35 -0.81 -6.45
N ASP A 51 17.85 -0.04 -7.43
CA ASP A 51 16.64 -0.37 -8.17
C ASP A 51 16.82 -1.67 -8.98
N THR A 52 15.71 -2.27 -9.43
CA THR A 52 15.77 -3.47 -10.27
C THR A 52 16.46 -3.18 -11.60
N MET A 53 17.04 -4.20 -12.22
CA MET A 53 17.76 -4.07 -13.50
C MET A 53 16.93 -3.36 -14.59
N VAL A 54 15.59 -3.52 -14.57
CA VAL A 54 14.66 -2.85 -15.49
C VAL A 54 14.59 -1.34 -15.24
N LEU A 55 14.69 -0.89 -14.00
CA LEU A 55 14.58 0.54 -13.67
C LEU A 55 15.92 1.28 -13.67
N GLN A 56 17.04 0.58 -13.49
CA GLN A 56 18.38 1.20 -13.45
C GLN A 56 18.70 2.13 -14.63
N PRO A 57 18.32 1.85 -15.89
CA PRO A 57 18.59 2.76 -17.01
C PRO A 57 17.80 4.08 -16.93
N PHE A 58 16.72 4.13 -16.15
CA PHE A 58 15.78 5.24 -16.11
C PHE A 58 15.91 6.14 -14.88
N VAL A 59 16.77 5.78 -13.93
CA VAL A 59 17.00 6.59 -12.74
C VAL A 59 17.94 7.76 -13.03
N PHE A 60 17.61 8.92 -12.47
CA PHE A 60 18.39 10.15 -12.55
C PHE A 60 18.39 10.84 -11.17
N PRO A 61 19.53 10.84 -10.45
CA PRO A 61 19.61 11.40 -9.10
C PRO A 61 19.19 12.88 -9.02
N ASP A 62 19.52 13.68 -10.02
CA ASP A 62 19.31 15.13 -9.97
C ASP A 62 17.95 15.57 -10.54
N PHE A 63 17.01 14.64 -10.73
CA PHE A 63 15.68 14.99 -11.24
C PHE A 63 14.89 15.83 -10.23
N ASN A 64 14.40 17.00 -10.66
CA ASN A 64 13.57 17.85 -9.82
C ASN A 64 12.09 17.47 -9.94
N LEU A 65 11.57 16.76 -8.92
CA LEU A 65 10.15 16.36 -8.86
C LEU A 65 9.17 17.54 -8.85
N ALA A 66 9.61 18.77 -8.54
CA ALA A 66 8.77 19.96 -8.61
C ALA A 66 8.40 20.38 -10.06
N LEU A 67 9.06 19.79 -11.07
CA LEU A 67 8.73 19.93 -12.49
C LEU A 67 7.59 19.01 -12.94
N VAL A 68 7.26 17.99 -12.13
CA VAL A 68 6.20 17.04 -12.43
C VAL A 68 4.86 17.65 -12.05
N GLU A 69 3.90 17.64 -12.97
CA GLU A 69 2.57 18.20 -12.73
C GLU A 69 1.80 17.43 -11.65
N SER A 70 1.90 16.10 -11.66
CA SER A 70 1.16 15.23 -10.76
C SER A 70 1.92 13.94 -10.39
N PRO A 71 1.87 13.48 -9.13
CA PRO A 71 2.47 12.20 -8.70
C PRO A 71 1.82 10.96 -9.32
N ILE A 72 0.60 11.07 -9.87
CA ILE A 72 -0.11 9.96 -10.53
C ILE A 72 0.22 9.83 -12.03
N ASN A 73 1.06 10.71 -12.57
CA ASN A 73 1.51 10.59 -13.96
C ASN A 73 2.29 9.29 -14.17
N HIS A 74 2.36 8.82 -15.41
CA HIS A 74 3.22 7.69 -15.74
C HIS A 74 4.70 8.05 -15.58
N PRO A 75 5.55 7.09 -15.17
CA PRO A 75 6.99 7.29 -15.10
C PRO A 75 7.57 7.50 -16.51
N ALA A 76 8.66 8.26 -16.60
CA ALA A 76 9.41 8.43 -17.83
C ALA A 76 10.91 8.28 -17.60
N ALA A 77 11.65 7.98 -18.67
CA ALA A 77 13.10 7.83 -18.62
C ALA A 77 13.76 9.12 -18.11
N GLY A 78 14.72 8.99 -17.19
CA GLY A 78 15.43 10.11 -16.61
C GLY A 78 14.62 10.94 -15.60
N GLN A 79 13.41 10.49 -15.23
CA GLN A 79 12.56 11.16 -14.23
C GLN A 79 12.44 10.38 -12.91
N LEU A 80 12.92 9.13 -12.87
CA LEU A 80 12.90 8.32 -11.66
C LEU A 80 14.06 8.69 -10.75
N LEU A 81 13.80 8.95 -9.46
CA LEU A 81 14.88 9.05 -8.49
C LEU A 81 15.43 7.64 -8.19
N PRO A 82 16.74 7.49 -7.92
CA PRO A 82 17.30 6.24 -7.42
C PRO A 82 16.70 5.87 -6.05
N ILE A 83 16.51 4.57 -5.80
CA ILE A 83 15.95 4.07 -4.54
C ILE A 83 16.71 4.57 -3.30
N ARG A 84 18.04 4.72 -3.40
CA ARG A 84 18.87 5.26 -2.31
C ARG A 84 18.51 6.70 -1.97
N GLN A 85 18.24 7.53 -2.98
CA GLN A 85 17.85 8.92 -2.77
C GLN A 85 16.45 9.05 -2.19
N ILE A 86 15.51 8.22 -2.67
CA ILE A 86 14.17 8.11 -2.06
C ILE A 86 14.31 7.71 -0.59
N PHE A 87 15.18 6.74 -0.28
CA PHE A 87 15.43 6.32 1.09
C PHE A 87 15.97 7.44 1.97
N GLU A 88 16.97 8.18 1.48
CA GLU A 88 17.59 9.29 2.22
C GLU A 88 16.62 10.45 2.48
N GLN A 89 15.77 10.78 1.51
CA GLN A 89 14.75 11.81 1.67
C GLN A 89 13.70 11.37 2.70
N LEU A 90 13.08 10.22 2.47
CA LEU A 90 11.98 9.73 3.31
C LEU A 90 12.41 9.33 4.72
N SER A 91 13.69 8.97 4.93
CA SER A 91 14.24 8.72 6.27
C SER A 91 14.12 9.93 7.20
N LYS A 92 14.08 11.15 6.65
CA LYS A 92 13.92 12.39 7.42
C LYS A 92 12.54 12.52 8.06
N LEU A 93 11.57 11.73 7.62
CA LEU A 93 10.23 11.69 8.22
C LEU A 93 10.19 10.94 9.56
N ILE A 94 11.25 10.23 9.94
CA ILE A 94 11.24 9.49 11.20
C ILE A 94 11.33 10.42 12.39
N GLY A 95 10.37 10.28 13.31
CA GLY A 95 10.15 11.18 14.43
C GLY A 95 9.10 12.25 14.18
N THR A 96 8.57 12.39 12.95
CA THR A 96 7.44 13.28 12.69
C THR A 96 6.13 12.65 13.14
N SER A 97 5.15 13.52 13.41
CA SER A 97 3.85 13.14 13.91
C SER A 97 2.74 13.90 13.18
N PHE A 98 1.57 13.27 13.04
CA PHE A 98 0.37 13.88 12.46
C PHE A 98 -0.88 13.42 13.21
N ALA A 99 -1.98 14.15 13.05
CA ALA A 99 -3.21 13.93 13.80
C ALA A 99 -3.93 12.63 13.39
N ASP A 100 -4.48 11.93 14.38
CA ASP A 100 -5.21 10.68 14.23
C ASP A 100 -6.73 10.95 14.13
N THR A 101 -7.23 11.34 12.95
CA THR A 101 -8.55 12.00 12.83
C THR A 101 -9.71 11.07 12.39
N GLY A 102 -10.57 10.65 13.34
CA GLY A 102 -11.99 10.29 13.09
C GLY A 102 -12.35 8.80 12.97
N HIS A 103 -13.55 8.49 12.44
CA HIS A 103 -14.16 7.13 12.44
C HIS A 103 -13.56 6.12 11.44
N ASP A 104 -12.89 6.58 10.38
CA ASP A 104 -12.25 5.73 9.35
C ASP A 104 -10.72 5.92 9.39
N GLN A 105 -10.14 5.58 10.54
CA GLN A 105 -8.79 5.98 10.96
C GLN A 105 -7.71 5.48 10.00
N ASP A 106 -7.73 4.20 9.62
CA ASP A 106 -6.64 3.61 8.86
C ASP A 106 -6.52 4.20 7.44
N ARG A 107 -7.66 4.49 6.80
CA ARG A 107 -7.67 5.12 5.48
C ARG A 107 -7.13 6.55 5.54
N LYS A 108 -7.66 7.37 6.46
CA LYS A 108 -7.23 8.77 6.61
C LYS A 108 -5.76 8.91 7.01
N ARG A 109 -5.27 8.01 7.88
CA ARG A 109 -3.85 7.95 8.25
C ARG A 109 -2.98 7.63 7.03
N GLY A 110 -3.44 6.73 6.16
CA GLY A 110 -2.79 6.40 4.89
C GLY A 110 -2.73 7.62 3.95
N ASP A 111 -3.86 8.28 3.74
CA ASP A 111 -3.96 9.47 2.87
C ASP A 111 -3.04 10.61 3.36
N GLU A 112 -3.01 10.85 4.67
CA GLU A 112 -2.17 11.88 5.28
C GLU A 112 -0.67 11.54 5.16
N LEU A 113 -0.30 10.26 5.38
CA LEU A 113 1.07 9.82 5.15
C LEU A 113 1.46 9.98 3.67
N HIS A 114 0.58 9.60 2.74
CA HIS A 114 0.83 9.75 1.30
C HIS A 114 1.07 11.23 0.95
N ARG A 115 0.23 12.14 1.46
CA ARG A 115 0.44 13.59 1.31
C ARG A 115 1.81 14.04 1.81
N ILE A 116 2.20 13.62 3.02
CA ILE A 116 3.50 13.96 3.62
C ILE A 116 4.66 13.42 2.77
N VAL A 117 4.57 12.18 2.29
CA VAL A 117 5.59 11.54 1.44
C VAL A 117 5.74 12.31 0.12
N CYS A 118 4.64 12.64 -0.57
CA CYS A 118 4.68 13.45 -1.79
C CYS A 118 5.37 14.80 -1.59
N GLN A 119 5.04 15.50 -0.51
CA GLN A 119 5.67 16.78 -0.17
C GLN A 119 7.17 16.62 0.15
N ASN A 120 7.54 15.57 0.89
CA ASN A 120 8.92 15.33 1.29
C ASN A 120 9.82 14.95 0.10
N LEU A 121 9.28 14.23 -0.88
CA LEU A 121 9.98 13.95 -2.14
C LEU A 121 10.16 15.20 -3.03
N GLY A 122 9.33 16.23 -2.83
CA GLY A 122 9.43 17.50 -3.55
C GLY A 122 8.37 17.73 -4.62
N TYR A 123 7.27 16.95 -4.62
CA TYR A 123 6.12 17.26 -5.46
C TYR A 123 5.41 18.54 -4.98
N LYS A 124 4.95 19.36 -5.93
CA LYS A 124 4.17 20.58 -5.64
C LYS A 124 2.75 20.29 -5.17
N LYS A 125 2.20 19.14 -5.56
CA LYS A 125 0.82 18.75 -5.31
C LYS A 125 0.76 17.32 -4.81
N TYR A 126 -0.22 17.05 -3.97
CA TYR A 126 -0.68 15.71 -3.64
C TYR A 126 -1.85 15.37 -4.55
N GLN A 127 -1.87 14.14 -5.07
CA GLN A 127 -2.99 13.58 -5.81
C GLN A 127 -2.98 12.06 -5.64
N ASP A 128 -4.17 11.48 -5.52
CA ASP A 128 -4.41 10.04 -5.45
C ASP A 128 -5.64 9.72 -6.29
N ASP A 129 -5.55 8.70 -7.15
CA ASP A 129 -6.65 8.20 -7.98
C ASP A 129 -7.10 6.78 -7.58
N GLY A 130 -6.57 6.27 -6.47
CA GLY A 130 -6.87 4.94 -5.93
C GLY A 130 -6.28 3.78 -6.73
N GLN A 131 -5.44 4.06 -7.73
CA GLN A 131 -4.77 3.03 -8.50
C GLN A 131 -3.40 2.69 -7.90
N PHE A 132 -2.97 1.45 -8.13
CA PHE A 132 -1.64 1.01 -7.74
C PHE A 132 -0.60 1.40 -8.80
N PRO A 133 0.60 1.88 -8.41
CA PRO A 133 1.02 2.21 -7.05
C PRO A 133 0.65 3.65 -6.65
N ASP A 134 0.64 3.93 -5.34
CA ASP A 134 0.23 5.23 -4.76
C ASP A 134 0.90 6.45 -5.44
N ILE A 135 2.23 6.42 -5.65
CA ILE A 135 2.96 7.42 -6.45
C ILE A 135 3.41 6.76 -7.74
N ARG A 136 2.51 6.72 -8.73
CA ARG A 136 2.75 6.11 -10.05
C ARG A 136 3.99 6.66 -10.75
N HIS A 137 4.19 7.97 -10.71
CA HIS A 137 5.32 8.63 -11.38
C HIS A 137 6.68 8.13 -10.85
N GLN A 138 6.76 7.69 -9.60
CA GLN A 138 7.97 7.12 -9.01
C GLN A 138 7.83 5.62 -8.73
N LEU A 139 6.77 4.96 -9.18
CA LEU A 139 6.56 3.54 -8.88
C LEU A 139 6.73 3.24 -7.38
N ILE A 140 6.15 4.07 -6.49
CA ILE A 140 6.24 3.89 -5.03
C ILE A 140 4.86 3.54 -4.49
N GLU A 141 4.78 2.40 -3.82
CA GLU A 141 3.65 2.01 -2.97
C GLU A 141 3.96 2.36 -1.51
N ILE A 142 3.05 3.05 -0.84
CA ILE A 142 3.20 3.51 0.53
C ILE A 142 2.36 2.63 1.46
N LYS A 143 2.96 2.18 2.56
CA LYS A 143 2.25 1.39 3.58
C LYS A 143 2.53 1.94 4.97
N LEU A 144 1.48 2.41 5.63
CA LEU A 144 1.52 2.70 7.06
C LEU A 144 1.16 1.46 7.88
N GLN A 145 1.92 1.18 8.93
CA GLN A 145 1.70 0.05 9.83
C GLN A 145 1.73 0.51 11.29
N THR A 146 0.64 0.28 12.00
CA THR A 146 0.58 0.36 13.48
C THR A 146 0.66 -1.02 14.13
N SER A 147 0.53 -2.08 13.33
CA SER A 147 0.60 -3.49 13.74
C SER A 147 1.66 -4.28 12.95
N PRO A 148 2.03 -5.50 13.39
CA PRO A 148 3.02 -6.33 12.69
C PRO A 148 2.56 -6.90 11.34
N THR A 149 1.28 -6.80 10.96
CA THR A 149 0.76 -7.41 9.73
C THR A 149 0.64 -6.36 8.64
N ILE A 150 1.37 -6.55 7.54
CA ILE A 150 1.31 -5.69 6.35
C ILE A 150 0.21 -6.24 5.42
N ASP A 151 -0.79 -5.42 5.10
CA ASP A 151 -1.75 -5.71 4.03
C ASP A 151 -1.18 -5.20 2.68
N LEU A 152 -1.07 -6.12 1.71
CA LEU A 152 -0.56 -5.85 0.37
C LEU A 152 -1.69 -5.74 -0.66
N GLY A 153 -2.94 -5.94 -0.24
CA GLY A 153 -4.08 -5.89 -1.15
C GLY A 153 -4.03 -7.01 -2.19
N LEU A 154 -4.36 -6.69 -3.44
CA LEU A 154 -4.50 -7.67 -4.54
C LEU A 154 -3.19 -7.93 -5.28
N VAL A 155 -2.17 -7.08 -5.11
CA VAL A 155 -0.91 -7.17 -5.84
C VAL A 155 0.12 -7.94 -5.03
N CYS A 156 0.77 -8.92 -5.66
CA CYS A 156 1.91 -9.62 -5.07
C CYS A 156 3.20 -8.85 -5.39
N PRO A 157 3.96 -8.37 -4.38
CA PRO A 157 5.16 -7.57 -4.59
C PRO A 157 6.20 -8.18 -5.51
N ASP A 158 6.43 -9.49 -5.44
CA ASP A 158 7.45 -10.20 -6.26
C ASP A 158 6.91 -10.71 -7.60
N SER A 159 5.66 -10.35 -7.98
CA SER A 159 5.08 -10.76 -9.26
C SER A 159 5.85 -10.15 -10.42
N THR A 160 6.17 -10.98 -11.41
CA THR A 160 6.78 -10.55 -12.67
C THR A 160 5.75 -10.17 -13.73
N GLU A 161 4.46 -10.19 -13.38
CA GLU A 161 3.39 -9.75 -14.28
C GLU A 161 3.54 -8.25 -14.62
N PRO A 162 3.18 -7.84 -15.84
CA PRO A 162 3.21 -6.44 -16.26
C PRO A 162 2.37 -5.56 -15.35
N LEU A 163 2.91 -4.41 -14.96
CA LEU A 163 2.14 -3.34 -14.35
C LEU A 163 1.33 -2.65 -15.46
N ASP A 164 0.07 -2.30 -15.17
CA ASP A 164 -0.85 -1.65 -16.12
C ASP A 164 -0.49 -0.16 -16.33
N ILE A 165 0.67 0.07 -16.92
CA ILE A 165 1.20 1.39 -17.32
C ILE A 165 1.92 1.26 -18.67
N PRO A 166 2.08 2.37 -19.42
CA PRO A 166 2.92 2.40 -20.61
C PRO A 166 4.36 1.97 -20.34
N GLN A 167 4.99 1.38 -21.36
CA GLN A 167 6.41 1.05 -21.32
C GLN A 167 7.27 2.31 -21.24
N ILE A 168 8.40 2.21 -20.54
CA ILE A 168 9.45 3.24 -20.53
C ILE A 168 10.48 2.82 -21.57
N GLU A 169 10.61 3.56 -22.68
CA GLU A 169 11.57 3.26 -23.76
C GLU A 169 11.59 1.77 -24.18
N GLN A 170 10.40 1.19 -24.43
CA GLN A 170 10.19 -0.22 -24.81
C GLN A 170 10.41 -1.26 -23.69
N GLN A 171 10.74 -0.83 -22.47
CA GLN A 171 10.87 -1.71 -21.32
C GLN A 171 9.56 -1.76 -20.53
N GLN A 172 9.05 -2.98 -20.34
CA GLN A 172 7.84 -3.22 -19.57
C GLN A 172 8.15 -3.23 -18.06
N VAL A 173 7.54 -2.30 -17.33
CA VAL A 173 7.57 -2.29 -15.86
C VAL A 173 6.63 -3.39 -15.34
N ARG A 174 7.07 -4.09 -14.31
CA ARG A 174 6.33 -5.18 -13.65
C ARG A 174 6.04 -4.83 -12.19
N HIS A 175 5.20 -5.62 -11.53
CA HIS A 175 4.93 -5.42 -10.10
C HIS A 175 6.20 -5.51 -9.23
N CYS A 176 7.13 -6.42 -9.55
CA CYS A 176 8.41 -6.57 -8.85
C CYS A 176 9.34 -5.37 -8.95
N ASP A 177 9.11 -4.48 -9.92
CA ASP A 177 9.88 -3.25 -10.11
C ASP A 177 9.35 -2.10 -9.23
N VAL A 178 8.13 -2.19 -8.70
CA VAL A 178 7.56 -1.20 -7.77
C VAL A 178 8.32 -1.18 -6.45
N ARG A 179 8.58 0.01 -5.93
CA ARG A 179 9.25 0.25 -4.65
C ARG A 179 8.22 0.34 -3.53
N TYR A 180 8.47 -0.33 -2.42
CA TYR A 180 7.58 -0.31 -1.26
C TYR A 180 8.20 0.51 -0.14
N ALA A 181 7.56 1.65 0.17
CA ALA A 181 7.90 2.53 1.27
C ALA A 181 7.02 2.20 2.49
N LEU A 182 7.54 1.40 3.42
CA LEU A 182 6.80 0.98 4.61
C LEU A 182 7.20 1.84 5.82
N PHE A 183 6.21 2.45 6.45
CA PHE A 183 6.37 3.22 7.67
C PHE A 183 5.72 2.47 8.83
N TYR A 184 6.47 2.29 9.92
CA TYR A 184 5.91 1.82 11.18
C TYR A 184 5.66 3.00 12.12
N ALA A 185 4.43 3.14 12.59
CA ALA A 185 4.04 4.20 13.51
C ALA A 185 3.56 3.65 14.85
N LYS A 186 3.66 4.50 15.86
CA LYS A 186 2.91 4.35 17.11
C LYS A 186 1.79 5.39 17.12
N THR A 187 0.65 5.01 17.66
CA THR A 187 -0.45 5.94 17.93
C THR A 187 -0.83 5.86 19.41
N ASP A 188 -1.18 7.00 19.99
CA ASP A 188 -1.81 7.14 21.31
C ASP A 188 -3.34 7.37 21.20
N GLY A 189 -3.90 7.33 19.99
CA GLY A 189 -5.30 7.60 19.70
C GLY A 189 -5.58 9.05 19.29
N GLU A 190 -4.63 9.97 19.47
CA GLU A 190 -4.74 11.37 19.06
C GLU A 190 -3.70 11.72 17.99
N THR A 191 -2.52 11.11 18.08
CA THR A 191 -1.35 11.40 17.25
C THR A 191 -0.69 10.13 16.76
N VAL A 192 -0.37 10.09 15.47
CA VAL A 192 0.39 9.03 14.82
C VAL A 192 1.83 9.50 14.65
N THR A 193 2.79 8.82 15.28
CA THR A 193 4.22 9.14 15.21
C THR A 193 4.99 8.09 14.42
N LEU A 194 5.71 8.52 13.38
CA LEU A 194 6.54 7.64 12.56
C LEU A 194 7.81 7.24 13.30
N THR A 195 8.03 5.94 13.46
CA THR A 195 9.13 5.42 14.30
C THR A 195 10.15 4.58 13.54
N HIS A 196 9.72 3.87 12.49
CA HIS A 196 10.60 3.09 11.64
C HIS A 196 10.22 3.26 10.17
N PHE A 197 11.20 3.19 9.30
CA PHE A 197 11.04 3.30 7.86
C PHE A 197 11.83 2.18 7.17
N PHE A 198 11.19 1.55 6.20
CA PHE A 198 11.76 0.49 5.39
C PHE A 198 11.51 0.80 3.92
N LEU A 199 12.54 0.65 3.08
CA LEU A 199 12.41 0.78 1.62
C LEU A 199 12.99 -0.44 0.92
N THR A 200 12.26 -0.96 -0.05
CA THR A 200 12.66 -2.14 -0.83
C THR A 200 12.03 -2.10 -2.22
N THR A 201 12.53 -2.89 -3.15
CA THR A 201 11.83 -3.23 -4.40
C THR A 201 10.84 -4.36 -4.14
N GLY A 202 9.83 -4.50 -5.00
CA GLY A 202 8.91 -5.64 -4.98
C GLY A 202 9.65 -6.97 -5.08
N GLU A 203 10.67 -7.04 -5.94
CA GLU A 203 11.57 -8.20 -6.10
C GLU A 203 12.20 -8.66 -4.77
N LYS A 204 12.62 -7.72 -3.91
CA LYS A 204 13.30 -8.03 -2.64
C LYS A 204 12.35 -8.02 -1.43
N PHE A 205 11.07 -7.75 -1.63
CA PHE A 205 10.11 -7.50 -0.55
C PHE A 205 10.05 -8.65 0.47
N PHE A 206 9.84 -9.88 -0.02
CA PHE A 206 9.67 -11.05 0.85
C PHE A 206 10.98 -11.55 1.49
N ASN A 207 12.14 -11.04 1.07
CA ASN A 207 13.41 -11.30 1.77
C ASN A 207 13.42 -10.70 3.17
N ARG A 208 12.70 -9.59 3.36
CA ARG A 208 12.61 -8.90 4.65
C ARG A 208 11.28 -9.10 5.38
N PHE A 209 10.18 -9.21 4.64
CA PHE A 209 8.84 -9.33 5.20
C PHE A 209 8.23 -10.66 4.79
N PRO A 210 8.38 -11.73 5.60
CA PRO A 210 7.87 -13.04 5.22
C PRO A 210 6.37 -13.00 4.94
N GLN A 211 5.98 -13.58 3.80
CA GLN A 211 4.58 -13.69 3.41
C GLN A 211 3.79 -14.51 4.44
N CYS A 212 2.59 -14.04 4.79
CA CYS A 212 1.63 -14.79 5.59
C CYS A 212 1.05 -15.94 4.77
N LYS A 213 1.78 -17.05 4.69
CA LYS A 213 1.27 -18.30 4.13
C LYS A 213 0.44 -19.00 5.21
N GLY A 214 -0.87 -18.73 5.25
CA GLY A 214 -1.80 -19.64 5.93
C GLY A 214 -1.70 -21.04 5.28
N LYS A 215 -2.16 -22.10 5.95
CA LYS A 215 -2.23 -23.45 5.36
C LYS A 215 -3.09 -23.52 4.08
N THR A 216 -3.81 -22.45 3.77
CA THR A 216 -4.62 -22.21 2.58
C THR A 216 -4.56 -20.70 2.30
N LEU A 217 -4.42 -20.30 1.03
CA LEU A 217 -4.52 -18.90 0.60
C LEU A 217 -5.72 -18.21 1.28
N ASN A 218 -5.52 -17.01 1.84
CA ASN A 218 -6.59 -16.19 2.40
C ASN A 218 -7.46 -15.64 1.26
N LYS A 219 -8.36 -16.47 0.75
CA LYS A 219 -9.38 -16.08 -0.21
C LYS A 219 -10.60 -15.57 0.55
N LYS A 220 -11.02 -14.34 0.28
CA LYS A 220 -12.29 -13.81 0.78
C LYS A 220 -13.34 -13.98 -0.29
N LEU A 221 -14.48 -14.55 0.10
CA LEU A 221 -15.68 -14.58 -0.72
C LEU A 221 -16.56 -13.41 -0.29
N GLN A 222 -16.75 -12.44 -1.17
CA GLN A 222 -17.64 -11.30 -0.91
C GLN A 222 -19.03 -11.64 -1.42
N ILE A 223 -19.96 -11.88 -0.50
CA ILE A 223 -21.35 -12.22 -0.78
C ILE A 223 -22.20 -10.97 -0.54
N PRO A 224 -22.63 -10.25 -1.60
CA PRO A 224 -23.59 -9.16 -1.42
C PRO A 224 -24.94 -9.74 -0.97
N LEU A 225 -25.41 -9.31 0.21
CA LEU A 225 -26.71 -9.70 0.71
C LEU A 225 -27.79 -8.79 0.10
N PRO A 226 -28.95 -9.33 -0.30
CA PRO A 226 -30.04 -8.51 -0.80
C PRO A 226 -30.58 -7.58 0.30
N ARG A 227 -31.12 -6.42 -0.07
CA ARG A 227 -31.59 -5.39 0.89
C ARG A 227 -32.65 -5.90 1.86
N ASN A 228 -33.43 -6.91 1.45
CA ASN A 228 -34.46 -7.55 2.26
C ASN A 228 -33.96 -8.81 3.00
N PHE A 229 -32.65 -9.05 3.08
CA PHE A 229 -32.11 -10.27 3.70
C PHE A 229 -32.51 -10.43 5.18
N PHE A 230 -32.64 -9.31 5.90
CA PHE A 230 -33.09 -9.26 7.29
C PHE A 230 -34.60 -9.03 7.44
N SER A 231 -35.31 -8.76 6.35
CA SER A 231 -36.77 -8.73 6.32
C SER A 231 -37.29 -10.18 6.37
N ASN A 232 -38.22 -10.48 7.28
CA ASN A 232 -38.93 -11.76 7.28
C ASN A 232 -39.93 -11.84 6.13
#